data_AF-A0A8H7BZJ5-F1
#
_entry.id   AF-A0A8H7BZJ5-F1
#
_cell.length_a   1.000
_cell.length_b   1.000
_cell.length_c   1.000
_cell.angle_alpha   90.00
_cell.angle_beta   90.00
_cell.angle_gamma   90.00
#
_symmetry.space_group_name_H-M   'P 1'
#
loop_
_entity.id
_entity.type
_entity.pdbx_description
1 polymer ?
#
loop_
_entity_poly.entity_id
_entity_poly.type
_entity_poly.pdbx_seq_one_letter_code
_entity_poly.pdbx_strand_id
1 'polypeptide(L)'
;MAVTAHSFHTCPLRTSSLLIVQQDNQTILTATDEVFDILGYSPSDLIGRSILALGIRQQQDNAHYLARHATGMSVPLELCIHRDPLGSTPRLDYWLIKPERLAPSSPVAVLQLSPYGTIEHAHLTSNAFSQTSSNLLGRPIMAFIHPDDVQKLCANVSQTVTRKQRMIRTIRLRWMLENTGDACNFISIKLTVVTMADGGRPICILRTVDEQAGSSCRFPFKLLAATTALPVHTCRFLFYSAIEVLREAFAQTKIYMIEFLTHMLTSLVDLVADCIEPSRQLGCIENGPPITEQIQVKNGDKIETISIIHNAPKDWQATAKMLIHETGLYPWAQWSLDVLQTAGLIEPKQASELLARIG
;
A
#
# COMPACT_ATOMS: atom_id res chain seq x y z
N MET A 1 -24.60 -15.45 -22.25
CA MET A 1 -24.53 -14.87 -20.88
C MET A 1 -25.50 -15.62 -20.01
N ALA A 2 -25.01 -16.20 -18.90
CA ALA A 2 -25.83 -16.94 -17.96
C ALA A 2 -26.75 -15.96 -17.19
N VAL A 3 -28.03 -16.28 -17.13
CA VAL A 3 -29.01 -15.56 -16.31
C VAL A 3 -28.86 -16.06 -14.87
N THR A 4 -28.84 -15.15 -13.90
CA THR A 4 -28.58 -15.54 -12.50
C THR A 4 -29.80 -16.19 -11.85
N ALA A 5 -29.54 -17.14 -10.93
CA ALA A 5 -30.58 -17.95 -10.28
C ALA A 5 -31.33 -17.23 -9.13
N HIS A 6 -31.10 -15.94 -8.93
CA HIS A 6 -31.63 -15.19 -7.79
C HIS A 6 -32.34 -13.90 -8.23
N SER A 7 -33.28 -13.44 -7.41
CA SER A 7 -34.00 -12.19 -7.66
C SER A 7 -33.09 -10.98 -7.49
N PHE A 8 -33.40 -9.87 -8.16
CA PHE A 8 -32.66 -8.61 -7.99
C PHE A 8 -32.62 -8.14 -6.52
N HIS A 9 -33.73 -8.32 -5.79
CA HIS A 9 -33.82 -7.88 -4.40
C HIS A 9 -32.91 -8.66 -3.43
N THR A 10 -32.62 -9.92 -3.77
CA THR A 10 -31.77 -10.82 -3.00
C THR A 10 -30.36 -10.94 -3.59
N CYS A 11 -30.01 -10.10 -4.56
CA CYS A 11 -28.69 -10.15 -5.19
C CYS A 11 -27.60 -9.73 -4.21
N PRO A 12 -26.56 -10.55 -3.99
CA PRO A 12 -25.45 -10.19 -3.11
C PRO A 12 -24.66 -8.97 -3.62
N LEU A 13 -24.74 -8.67 -4.92
CA LEU A 13 -24.13 -7.49 -5.53
C LEU A 13 -25.05 -6.26 -5.56
N ARG A 14 -26.25 -6.31 -4.96
CA ARG A 14 -27.24 -5.22 -5.04
C ARG A 14 -26.73 -3.89 -4.47
N THR A 15 -25.82 -3.92 -3.51
CA THR A 15 -25.18 -2.72 -2.91
C THR A 15 -23.86 -2.37 -3.58
N SER A 16 -23.54 -2.97 -4.73
CA SER A 16 -22.33 -2.69 -5.51
C SER A 16 -22.61 -1.66 -6.60
N SER A 17 -21.62 -1.42 -7.46
CA SER A 17 -21.72 -0.48 -8.58
C SER A 17 -22.75 -0.97 -9.60
N LEU A 18 -23.46 -0.04 -10.24
CA LEU A 18 -24.53 -0.35 -11.18
C LEU A 18 -24.24 0.23 -12.56
N LEU A 19 -24.43 -0.61 -13.58
CA LEU A 19 -24.38 -0.24 -14.99
C LEU A 19 -25.70 -0.66 -15.65
N ILE A 20 -26.38 0.26 -16.33
CA ILE A 20 -27.64 -0.02 -17.02
C ILE A 20 -27.40 -0.05 -18.53
N VAL A 21 -27.76 -1.17 -19.15
CA VAL A 21 -27.54 -1.44 -20.57
C VAL A 21 -28.89 -1.64 -21.25
N GLN A 22 -29.10 -0.98 -22.39
CA GLN A 22 -30.25 -1.20 -23.24
C GLN A 22 -30.06 -2.51 -24.03
N GLN A 23 -31.02 -3.42 -23.94
CA GLN A 23 -30.88 -4.77 -24.46
C GLN A 23 -30.79 -4.82 -26.00
N ASP A 24 -31.56 -3.99 -26.70
CA ASP A 24 -31.72 -4.04 -28.17
C ASP A 24 -30.43 -3.73 -28.93
N ASN A 25 -29.72 -2.68 -28.50
CA ASN A 25 -28.49 -2.19 -29.13
C ASN A 25 -27.24 -2.45 -28.28
N GLN A 26 -27.42 -3.05 -27.09
CA GLN A 26 -26.36 -3.24 -26.11
C GLN A 26 -25.65 -1.93 -25.75
N THR A 27 -26.38 -0.82 -25.72
CA THR A 27 -25.84 0.52 -25.41
C THR A 27 -25.90 0.80 -23.92
N ILE A 28 -24.81 1.34 -23.37
CA ILE A 28 -24.74 1.79 -21.98
C ILE A 28 -25.54 3.09 -21.85
N LEU A 29 -26.59 3.09 -21.02
CA LEU A 29 -27.43 4.25 -20.80
C LEU A 29 -26.93 5.09 -19.63
N THR A 30 -26.53 4.44 -18.54
CA THR A 30 -26.03 5.09 -17.33
C THR A 30 -25.17 4.13 -16.53
N ALA A 31 -24.29 4.67 -15.69
CA ALA A 31 -23.45 3.95 -14.76
C ALA A 31 -23.28 4.79 -13.48
N THR A 32 -23.07 4.14 -12.35
CA THR A 32 -22.69 4.85 -11.11
C THR A 32 -21.23 5.30 -11.17
N ASP A 33 -20.87 6.29 -10.35
CA ASP A 33 -19.52 6.87 -10.32
C ASP A 33 -18.45 5.82 -10.03
N GLU A 34 -18.77 4.82 -9.20
CA GLU A 34 -17.84 3.74 -8.89
C GLU A 34 -17.48 2.90 -10.13
N VAL A 35 -18.39 2.74 -11.11
CA VAL A 35 -18.07 2.02 -12.36
C VAL A 35 -17.00 2.77 -13.15
N PHE A 36 -17.12 4.10 -13.21
CA PHE A 36 -16.13 4.97 -13.86
C PHE A 36 -14.78 4.87 -13.16
N ASP A 37 -14.76 4.94 -11.82
CA ASP A 37 -13.55 4.84 -11.02
C ASP A 37 -12.87 3.47 -11.16
N ILE A 38 -13.63 2.38 -11.14
CA ILE A 38 -13.12 1.01 -11.25
C ILE A 38 -12.49 0.77 -12.63
N LEU A 39 -13.11 1.27 -13.69
CA LEU A 39 -12.71 1.01 -15.07
C LEU A 39 -11.84 2.12 -15.68
N GLY A 40 -11.68 3.24 -14.98
CA GLY A 40 -10.87 4.40 -15.37
C GLY A 40 -11.42 5.20 -16.54
N TYR A 41 -12.69 5.00 -16.91
CA TYR A 41 -13.33 5.71 -18.03
C TYR A 41 -14.00 6.99 -17.55
N SER A 42 -14.02 8.02 -18.40
CA SER A 42 -14.91 9.17 -18.18
C SER A 42 -16.34 8.83 -18.60
N PRO A 43 -17.37 9.54 -18.11
CA PRO A 43 -18.76 9.34 -18.56
C PRO A 43 -18.92 9.44 -20.08
N SER A 44 -18.20 10.37 -20.75
CA SER A 44 -18.22 10.53 -22.20
C SER A 44 -17.64 9.34 -22.98
N ASP A 45 -16.81 8.52 -22.34
CA ASP A 45 -16.21 7.34 -22.98
C ASP A 45 -17.15 6.13 -22.97
N LEU A 46 -18.11 6.07 -22.04
CA LEU A 46 -19.01 4.91 -21.87
C LEU A 46 -20.46 5.20 -22.21
N ILE A 47 -21.01 6.33 -21.78
CA ILE A 47 -22.45 6.61 -21.95
C ILE A 47 -22.76 6.79 -23.44
N GLY A 48 -23.78 6.08 -23.92
CA GLY A 48 -24.15 6.03 -25.33
C GLY A 48 -23.27 5.12 -26.19
N ARG A 49 -22.27 4.45 -25.61
CA ARG A 49 -21.44 3.45 -26.32
C ARG A 49 -21.95 2.03 -26.11
N SER A 50 -21.55 1.12 -27.00
CA SER A 50 -21.85 -0.30 -26.85
C SER A 50 -21.09 -0.91 -25.66
N ILE A 51 -21.72 -1.82 -24.92
CA ILE A 51 -21.12 -2.60 -23.83
C ILE A 51 -19.88 -3.39 -24.27
N LEU A 52 -19.76 -3.68 -25.57
CA LEU A 52 -18.58 -4.33 -26.15
C LEU A 52 -17.31 -3.49 -25.97
N ALA A 53 -17.42 -2.17 -25.75
CA ALA A 53 -16.29 -1.30 -25.42
C ALA A 53 -15.59 -1.70 -24.11
N LEU A 54 -16.31 -2.33 -23.19
CA LEU A 54 -15.75 -2.87 -21.94
C LEU A 54 -15.00 -4.19 -22.15
N GLY A 55 -15.06 -4.80 -23.34
CA GLY A 55 -14.29 -6.01 -23.65
C GLY A 55 -14.48 -7.15 -22.66
N ILE A 56 -15.70 -7.30 -22.11
CA ILE A 56 -15.99 -8.23 -21.00
C ILE A 56 -15.81 -9.67 -21.48
N ARG A 57 -14.93 -10.41 -20.81
CA ARG A 57 -14.63 -11.82 -21.08
C ARG A 57 -14.85 -12.65 -19.83
N GLN A 58 -15.56 -13.76 -19.95
CA GLN A 58 -15.71 -14.71 -18.85
C GLN A 58 -14.44 -15.57 -18.73
N GLN A 59 -13.93 -15.75 -17.52
CA GLN A 59 -12.79 -16.64 -17.27
C GLN A 59 -13.29 -18.10 -17.20
N GLN A 60 -12.57 -19.04 -17.84
CA GLN A 60 -13.09 -20.40 -18.12
C GLN A 60 -13.45 -21.23 -16.89
N ASP A 61 -12.87 -20.95 -15.73
CA ASP A 61 -13.01 -21.80 -14.53
C ASP A 61 -13.87 -21.22 -13.41
N ASN A 62 -14.32 -19.96 -13.52
CA ASN A 62 -15.02 -19.30 -12.41
C ASN A 62 -16.14 -18.36 -12.89
N ALA A 63 -17.02 -17.96 -11.95
CA ALA A 63 -18.02 -16.90 -12.15
C ALA A 63 -17.40 -15.49 -12.23
N HIS A 64 -16.12 -15.39 -12.62
CA HIS A 64 -15.36 -14.15 -12.71
C HIS A 64 -15.27 -13.67 -14.16
N TYR A 65 -15.27 -12.35 -14.30
CA TYR A 65 -15.23 -11.66 -15.58
C TYR A 65 -14.02 -10.73 -15.60
N LEU A 66 -13.39 -10.59 -16.77
CA LEU A 66 -12.37 -9.59 -17.02
C LEU A 66 -12.99 -8.50 -17.89
N ALA A 67 -12.95 -7.25 -17.43
CA ALA A 67 -13.29 -6.08 -18.24
C ALA A 67 -12.03 -5.30 -18.61
N ARG A 68 -12.06 -4.60 -19.73
CA ARG A 68 -10.99 -3.70 -20.16
C ARG A 68 -11.08 -2.38 -19.39
N HIS A 69 -9.97 -1.96 -18.82
CA HIS A 69 -9.74 -0.64 -18.23
C HIS A 69 -9.44 0.39 -19.33
N ALA A 70 -9.65 1.68 -19.07
CA ALA A 70 -9.31 2.76 -20.01
C ALA A 70 -7.83 2.79 -20.42
N THR A 71 -6.93 2.32 -19.54
CA THR A 71 -5.49 2.18 -19.83
C THR A 71 -5.14 0.96 -20.71
N GLY A 72 -6.13 0.13 -21.07
CA GLY A 72 -5.95 -1.10 -21.83
C GLY A 72 -5.66 -2.35 -20.99
N MET A 73 -5.47 -2.20 -19.67
CA MET A 73 -5.33 -3.34 -18.75
C MET A 73 -6.67 -4.08 -18.57
N SER A 74 -6.64 -5.31 -18.06
CA SER A 74 -7.86 -6.05 -17.68
C SER A 74 -8.10 -5.96 -16.18
N VAL A 75 -9.34 -5.68 -15.77
CA VAL A 75 -9.81 -5.61 -14.40
C VAL A 75 -10.69 -6.83 -14.12
N PRO A 76 -10.37 -7.65 -13.11
CA PRO A 76 -11.23 -8.75 -12.71
C PRO A 76 -12.45 -8.23 -11.93
N LEU A 77 -13.63 -8.77 -12.24
CA LEU A 77 -14.92 -8.33 -11.76
C LEU A 77 -15.81 -9.55 -11.41
N GLU A 78 -16.56 -9.42 -10.33
CA GLU A 78 -17.80 -10.16 -10.10
C GLU A 78 -18.94 -9.42 -10.82
N LEU A 79 -19.72 -10.15 -11.61
CA LEU A 79 -20.78 -9.59 -12.43
C LEU A 79 -22.10 -10.33 -12.21
N CYS A 80 -23.18 -9.60 -11.98
CA CYS A 80 -24.53 -10.15 -11.96
C CYS A 80 -25.45 -9.35 -12.87
N ILE A 81 -26.10 -10.02 -13.83
CA ILE A 81 -26.98 -9.39 -14.81
C ILE A 81 -28.43 -9.74 -14.48
N HIS A 82 -29.25 -8.72 -14.26
CA HIS A 82 -30.70 -8.85 -14.08
C HIS A 82 -31.43 -8.18 -15.23
N ARG A 83 -32.31 -8.94 -15.91
CA ARG A 83 -33.12 -8.41 -17.02
C ARG A 83 -34.42 -7.84 -16.48
N ASP A 84 -34.65 -6.56 -16.74
CA ASP A 84 -35.83 -5.78 -16.33
C ASP A 84 -36.31 -6.09 -14.88
N PRO A 85 -35.43 -5.92 -13.87
CA PRO A 85 -35.74 -6.31 -12.50
C PRO A 85 -36.86 -5.48 -11.86
N LEU A 86 -37.23 -4.34 -12.45
CA LEU A 86 -38.27 -3.44 -11.93
C LEU A 86 -39.60 -3.56 -12.70
N GLY A 87 -39.62 -4.23 -13.86
CA GLY A 87 -40.81 -4.40 -14.69
C GLY A 87 -41.39 -3.09 -15.27
N SER A 88 -40.68 -1.98 -15.10
CA SER A 88 -41.16 -0.63 -15.48
C SER A 88 -40.80 -0.27 -16.92
N THR A 89 -39.74 -0.87 -17.45
CA THR A 89 -39.15 -0.51 -18.74
C THR A 89 -38.66 -1.79 -19.39
N PRO A 90 -39.48 -2.41 -20.27
CA PRO A 90 -39.05 -3.61 -20.94
C PRO A 90 -37.76 -3.31 -21.71
N ARG A 91 -36.79 -4.23 -21.64
CA ARG A 91 -35.50 -4.20 -22.39
C ARG A 91 -34.35 -3.42 -21.75
N LEU A 92 -34.33 -3.29 -20.43
CA LEU A 92 -33.13 -2.86 -19.69
C LEU A 92 -32.47 -4.03 -18.97
N ASP A 93 -31.15 -4.16 -19.13
CA ASP A 93 -30.33 -5.05 -18.35
C ASP A 93 -29.61 -4.25 -17.25
N TYR A 94 -29.75 -4.69 -16.01
CA TYR A 94 -29.07 -4.13 -14.84
C TYR A 94 -27.86 -4.99 -14.52
N TRP A 95 -26.68 -4.44 -14.78
CA TRP A 95 -25.39 -5.08 -14.56
C TRP A 95 -24.86 -4.58 -13.22
N LEU A 96 -24.93 -5.42 -12.20
CA LEU A 96 -24.33 -5.17 -10.90
C LEU A 96 -22.87 -5.63 -10.96
N ILE A 97 -21.97 -4.68 -10.79
CA ILE A 97 -20.53 -4.86 -10.96
C ILE A 97 -19.87 -4.65 -9.61
N LYS A 98 -19.01 -5.58 -9.24
CA LYS A 98 -18.13 -5.44 -8.10
C LYS A 98 -16.74 -5.80 -8.57
N PRO A 99 -15.72 -4.95 -8.33
CA PRO A 99 -14.37 -5.34 -8.65
C PRO A 99 -14.05 -6.58 -7.84
N GLU A 100 -13.61 -7.64 -8.52
CA GLU A 100 -13.00 -8.74 -7.81
C GLU A 100 -11.81 -8.10 -7.14
N ARG A 101 -11.83 -8.11 -5.80
CA ARG A 101 -10.72 -7.56 -5.05
C ARG A 101 -9.52 -8.38 -5.50
N LEU A 102 -8.65 -7.81 -6.34
CA LEU A 102 -7.27 -8.28 -6.50
C LEU A 102 -6.84 -8.59 -5.09
N ALA A 103 -6.69 -9.90 -4.78
CA ALA A 103 -6.84 -10.48 -3.45
C ALA A 103 -6.54 -9.44 -2.35
N PRO A 104 -7.50 -9.12 -1.46
CA PRO A 104 -7.41 -7.96 -0.58
C PRO A 104 -5.99 -7.81 -0.09
N SER A 105 -5.35 -6.68 -0.43
CA SER A 105 -3.95 -6.41 -0.13
C SER A 105 -3.77 -6.57 1.36
N SER A 106 -3.31 -7.75 1.74
CA SER A 106 -3.42 -8.34 3.07
C SER A 106 -4.85 -8.47 3.67
N PRO A 107 -5.21 -9.63 4.22
CA PRO A 107 -6.35 -9.78 5.13
C PRO A 107 -6.36 -8.72 6.23
N VAL A 108 -7.54 -8.12 6.48
CA VAL A 108 -7.72 -7.01 7.42
C VAL A 108 -8.58 -7.44 8.60
N ALA A 109 -8.13 -7.13 9.81
CA ALA A 109 -8.94 -7.20 11.02
C ALA A 109 -9.09 -5.80 11.63
N VAL A 110 -10.28 -5.46 12.10
CA VAL A 110 -10.55 -4.19 12.78
C VAL A 110 -10.94 -4.49 14.21
N LEU A 111 -10.17 -3.98 15.16
CA LEU A 111 -10.41 -4.10 16.59
C LEU A 111 -10.72 -2.73 17.18
N GLN A 112 -11.65 -2.66 18.11
CA GLN A 112 -11.83 -1.51 18.98
C GLN A 112 -11.32 -1.87 20.37
N LEU A 113 -10.44 -1.04 20.92
CA LEU A 113 -9.84 -1.27 22.22
C LEU A 113 -10.43 -0.32 23.26
N SER A 114 -10.66 -0.82 24.47
CA SER A 114 -10.88 0.00 25.66
C SER A 114 -9.63 0.83 26.00
N PRO A 115 -9.74 1.83 26.91
CA PRO A 115 -8.59 2.58 27.41
C PRO A 115 -7.50 1.71 28.06
N TYR A 116 -7.84 0.50 28.52
CA TYR A 116 -6.91 -0.45 29.14
C TYR A 116 -6.34 -1.47 28.13
N GLY A 117 -6.64 -1.34 26.84
CA GLY A 117 -6.18 -2.25 25.79
C GLY A 117 -6.96 -3.55 25.67
N THR A 118 -8.09 -3.69 26.38
CA THR A 118 -9.04 -4.81 26.20
C THR A 118 -9.79 -4.68 24.89
N ILE A 119 -9.96 -5.76 24.14
CA ILE A 119 -10.69 -5.80 22.87
C ILE A 119 -12.19 -5.82 23.16
N GLU A 120 -12.91 -4.77 22.75
CA GLU A 120 -14.35 -4.64 22.98
C GLU A 120 -15.17 -4.97 21.73
N HIS A 121 -14.60 -4.73 20.54
CA HIS A 121 -15.18 -5.11 19.27
C HIS A 121 -14.10 -5.69 18.36
N ALA A 122 -14.45 -6.73 17.60
CA ALA A 122 -13.55 -7.39 16.67
C ALA A 122 -14.29 -7.80 15.39
N HIS A 123 -13.89 -7.21 14.27
CA HIS A 123 -14.38 -7.53 12.94
C HIS A 123 -13.25 -8.14 12.10
N LEU A 124 -13.34 -9.45 11.85
CA LEU A 124 -12.36 -10.21 11.09
C LEU A 124 -12.92 -10.42 9.68
N THR A 125 -12.28 -9.87 8.66
CA THR A 125 -12.75 -10.00 7.27
C THR A 125 -12.17 -11.20 6.54
N SER A 126 -11.22 -11.91 7.16
CA SER A 126 -10.49 -13.00 6.53
C SER A 126 -10.07 -14.06 7.54
N ASN A 127 -9.93 -15.29 7.03
CA ASN A 127 -9.47 -16.48 7.74
C ASN A 127 -7.96 -16.47 8.03
N ALA A 128 -7.25 -15.37 7.74
CA ALA A 128 -5.83 -15.27 8.03
C ALA A 128 -5.50 -15.16 9.52
N PHE A 129 -6.50 -14.82 10.33
CA PHE A 129 -6.45 -14.92 11.78
C PHE A 129 -7.22 -16.18 12.17
N SER A 130 -6.58 -17.08 12.91
CA SER A 130 -7.21 -18.33 13.37
C SER A 130 -8.28 -18.07 14.43
N GLN A 131 -8.18 -16.96 15.17
CA GLN A 131 -9.07 -16.64 16.27
C GLN A 131 -10.41 -16.22 15.72
N THR A 132 -11.48 -16.69 16.33
CA THR A 132 -12.82 -16.15 16.10
C THR A 132 -12.98 -14.82 16.85
N SER A 133 -13.93 -13.97 16.44
CA SER A 133 -14.24 -12.74 17.18
C SER A 133 -14.55 -13.03 18.66
N SER A 134 -15.27 -14.11 18.97
CA SER A 134 -15.56 -14.50 20.36
C SER A 134 -14.31 -14.80 21.19
N ASN A 135 -13.25 -15.32 20.57
CA ASN A 135 -11.99 -15.61 21.26
C ASN A 135 -11.17 -14.35 21.55
N LEU A 136 -11.46 -13.24 20.87
CA LEU A 136 -10.77 -11.96 21.02
C LEU A 136 -11.46 -11.05 22.06
N LEU A 137 -12.79 -11.03 22.06
CA LEU A 137 -13.58 -10.10 22.88
C LEU A 137 -13.33 -10.30 24.38
N GLY A 138 -13.20 -9.18 25.10
CA GLY A 138 -12.95 -9.16 26.54
C GLY A 138 -11.51 -9.49 26.96
N ARG A 139 -10.62 -9.81 26.00
CA ARG A 139 -9.21 -10.12 26.29
C ARG A 139 -8.31 -8.92 25.98
N PRO A 140 -7.19 -8.73 26.71
CA PRO A 140 -6.22 -7.70 26.40
C PRO A 140 -5.55 -8.00 25.05
N ILE A 141 -5.37 -6.99 24.19
CA ILE A 141 -4.69 -7.15 22.90
C ILE A 141 -3.29 -7.75 23.04
N MET A 142 -2.61 -7.45 24.16
CA MET A 142 -1.28 -7.96 24.49
C MET A 142 -1.23 -9.49 24.59
N ALA A 143 -2.36 -10.17 24.88
CA ALA A 143 -2.42 -11.63 24.93
C ALA A 143 -2.23 -12.30 23.56
N PHE A 144 -2.34 -11.53 22.47
CA PHE A 144 -2.20 -12.00 21.09
C PHE A 144 -0.95 -11.47 20.41
N ILE A 145 -0.13 -10.69 21.12
CA ILE A 145 1.10 -10.08 20.59
C ILE A 145 2.30 -10.80 21.18
N HIS A 146 3.35 -10.99 20.38
CA HIS A 146 4.59 -11.58 20.87
C HIS A 146 5.16 -10.79 22.05
N PRO A 147 5.65 -11.43 23.12
CA PRO A 147 6.13 -10.75 24.33
C PRO A 147 7.10 -9.58 24.07
N ASP A 148 8.13 -9.75 23.23
CA ASP A 148 9.07 -8.66 22.93
C ASP A 148 8.43 -7.44 22.23
N ASP A 149 7.29 -7.63 21.58
CA ASP A 149 6.62 -6.57 20.83
C ASP A 149 5.60 -5.80 21.71
N VAL A 150 5.32 -6.28 22.93
CA VAL A 150 4.34 -5.68 23.85
C VAL A 150 4.76 -4.27 24.26
N GLN A 151 6.03 -4.08 24.63
CA GLN A 151 6.53 -2.75 25.03
C GLN A 151 6.40 -1.74 23.88
N LYS A 152 6.72 -2.17 22.66
CA LYS A 152 6.58 -1.37 21.44
C LYS A 152 5.13 -0.99 21.19
N LEU A 153 4.19 -1.92 21.35
CA LEU A 153 2.76 -1.65 21.26
C LEU A 153 2.31 -0.60 22.29
N CYS A 154 2.62 -0.81 23.56
CA CYS A 154 2.21 0.09 24.65
C CYS A 154 2.76 1.52 24.45
N ALA A 155 4.02 1.66 24.04
CA ALA A 155 4.63 2.95 23.75
C ALA A 155 3.89 3.70 22.62
N ASN A 156 3.44 2.99 21.58
CA ASN A 156 2.74 3.62 20.47
C ASN A 156 1.28 3.95 20.79
N VAL A 157 0.57 3.08 21.52
CA VAL A 157 -0.83 3.31 21.92
C VAL A 157 -0.95 4.43 22.97
N SER A 158 -0.02 4.51 23.93
CA SER A 158 -0.05 5.58 24.94
C SER A 158 0.21 6.97 24.34
N GLN A 159 1.09 7.05 23.32
CA GLN A 159 1.37 8.30 22.62
C GLN A 159 0.18 8.82 21.80
N THR A 160 -0.69 7.94 21.30
CA THR A 160 -1.88 8.36 20.53
C THR A 160 -3.01 8.90 21.40
N VAL A 161 -3.06 8.55 22.70
CA VAL A 161 -4.08 9.03 23.65
C VAL A 161 -3.74 10.39 24.24
N THR A 162 -2.46 10.68 24.45
CA THR A 162 -2.02 11.91 25.15
C THR A 162 -2.08 13.17 24.29
N ARG A 163 -2.11 13.05 22.96
CA ARG A 163 -2.18 14.20 22.05
C ARG A 163 -3.63 14.42 21.64
N LYS A 164 -4.17 15.63 21.87
CA LYS A 164 -5.52 16.07 21.44
C LYS A 164 -5.70 16.16 19.90
N GLN A 165 -4.77 15.62 19.12
CA GLN A 165 -4.82 15.62 17.66
C GLN A 165 -5.05 14.20 17.18
N ARG A 166 -5.84 14.05 16.10
CA ARG A 166 -5.99 12.76 15.42
C ARG A 166 -4.62 12.25 15.04
N MET A 167 -4.21 11.12 15.64
CA MET A 167 -2.92 10.53 15.37
C MET A 167 -3.12 9.15 14.78
N ILE A 168 -2.57 8.94 13.59
CA ILE A 168 -2.48 7.64 12.94
C ILE A 168 -1.05 7.15 13.16
N ARG A 169 -0.90 6.03 13.87
CA ARG A 169 0.40 5.38 14.06
C ARG A 169 0.34 3.99 13.49
N THR A 170 1.41 3.58 12.83
CA THR A 170 1.51 2.24 12.28
C THR A 170 2.77 1.54 12.76
N ILE A 171 2.60 0.33 13.28
CA ILE A 171 3.69 -0.48 13.83
C ILE A 171 3.66 -1.89 13.29
N ARG A 172 4.84 -2.47 13.12
CA ARG A 172 5.00 -3.90 12.82
C ARG A 172 5.14 -4.69 14.11
N LEU A 173 4.35 -5.75 14.26
CA LEU A 173 4.28 -6.63 15.42
C LEU A 173 4.11 -8.08 14.95
N ARG A 174 4.37 -9.02 15.84
CA ARG A 174 4.08 -10.45 15.65
C ARG A 174 2.76 -10.80 16.35
N TRP A 175 1.78 -11.27 15.58
CA TRP A 175 0.46 -11.71 16.06
C TRP A 175 0.43 -13.23 16.23
N MET A 176 -0.07 -13.71 17.35
CA MET A 176 -0.20 -15.14 17.63
C MET A 176 -1.21 -15.77 16.68
N LEU A 177 -0.79 -16.77 15.90
CA LEU A 177 -1.67 -17.53 15.02
C LEU A 177 -2.26 -18.74 15.76
N GLU A 178 -1.51 -19.50 16.53
CA GLU A 178 -2.06 -20.66 17.21
C GLU A 178 -1.31 -20.89 18.51
N ASN A 179 -2.04 -21.26 19.55
CA ASN A 179 -1.47 -21.66 20.83
C ASN A 179 -1.65 -23.17 20.99
N THR A 180 -0.60 -23.92 20.64
CA THR A 180 -0.60 -25.39 20.72
C THR A 180 -0.03 -25.92 22.03
N GLY A 181 0.05 -25.08 23.08
CA GLY A 181 0.55 -25.46 24.40
C GLY A 181 2.08 -25.37 24.49
N ASP A 182 2.80 -26.08 23.62
CA ASP A 182 4.27 -26.15 23.66
C ASP A 182 4.96 -25.17 22.70
N ALA A 183 4.26 -24.71 21.66
CA ALA A 183 4.76 -23.72 20.73
C ALA A 183 3.67 -22.71 20.34
N CYS A 184 4.05 -21.42 20.37
CA CYS A 184 3.24 -20.33 19.83
C CYS A 184 3.75 -19.99 18.43
N ASN A 185 2.90 -20.17 17.43
CA ASN A 185 3.20 -19.70 16.08
C ASN A 185 2.79 -18.23 15.98
N PHE A 186 3.64 -17.40 15.37
CA PHE A 186 3.36 -15.97 15.18
C PHE A 186 3.48 -15.59 13.70
N ILE A 187 2.64 -14.64 13.28
CA ILE A 187 2.68 -14.04 11.94
C ILE A 187 3.03 -12.56 12.04
N SER A 188 3.78 -12.06 11.06
CA SER A 188 4.09 -10.64 10.94
C SER A 188 2.85 -9.85 10.54
N ILE A 189 2.49 -8.84 11.33
CA ILE A 189 1.36 -7.93 11.07
C ILE A 189 1.81 -6.46 11.11
N LYS A 190 1.06 -5.63 10.39
CA LYS A 190 1.09 -4.17 10.43
C LYS A 190 -0.17 -3.71 11.16
N LEU A 191 -0.01 -3.21 12.37
CA LEU A 191 -1.07 -2.64 13.20
C LEU A 191 -1.11 -1.12 13.01
N THR A 192 -2.21 -0.60 12.50
CA THR A 192 -2.47 0.85 12.44
C THR A 192 -3.44 1.21 13.55
N VAL A 193 -3.01 2.07 14.48
CA VAL A 193 -3.81 2.61 15.57
C VAL A 193 -4.33 3.98 15.17
N VAL A 194 -5.64 4.17 15.28
CA VAL A 194 -6.35 5.41 14.99
C VAL A 194 -7.08 5.86 16.25
N THR A 195 -6.76 7.06 16.72
CA THR A 195 -7.51 7.72 17.81
C THR A 195 -8.30 8.90 17.25
N MET A 196 -9.55 9.02 17.69
CA MET A 196 -10.42 10.13 17.33
C MET A 196 -10.16 11.32 18.27
N ALA A 197 -10.37 12.55 17.77
CA ALA A 197 -10.02 13.78 18.49
C ALA A 197 -10.85 14.01 19.77
N ASP A 198 -11.99 13.34 19.88
CA ASP A 198 -12.91 13.37 21.02
C ASP A 198 -12.45 12.50 22.20
N GLY A 199 -11.24 11.91 22.13
CA GLY A 199 -10.80 10.92 23.11
C GLY A 199 -11.55 9.60 22.99
N GLY A 200 -12.16 9.34 21.82
CA GLY A 200 -12.82 8.09 21.50
C GLY A 200 -11.87 6.89 21.64
N ARG A 201 -12.48 5.72 21.83
CA ARG A 201 -11.77 4.45 22.01
C ARG A 201 -10.88 4.15 20.80
N PRO A 202 -9.61 3.75 21.00
CA PRO A 202 -8.70 3.50 19.89
C PRO A 202 -9.21 2.39 18.97
N ILE A 203 -9.18 2.66 17.67
CA ILE A 203 -9.48 1.68 16.61
C ILE A 203 -8.15 1.19 16.04
N CYS A 204 -8.02 -0.13 15.99
CA CYS A 204 -6.85 -0.85 15.54
C CYS A 204 -7.18 -1.59 14.24
N ILE A 205 -6.44 -1.29 13.17
CA ILE A 205 -6.56 -1.98 11.89
C ILE A 205 -5.32 -2.85 11.71
N LEU A 206 -5.52 -4.16 11.72
CA LEU A 206 -4.48 -5.17 11.54
C LEU A 206 -4.47 -5.59 10.09
N ARG A 207 -3.27 -5.67 9.53
CA ARG A 207 -3.00 -6.16 8.18
C ARG A 207 -1.88 -7.17 8.26
N THR A 208 -2.01 -8.34 7.63
CA THR A 208 -0.87 -9.25 7.57
C THR A 208 0.22 -8.66 6.66
N VAL A 209 1.48 -8.89 7.02
CA VAL A 209 2.59 -8.55 6.16
C VAL A 209 2.94 -9.82 5.41
N ASP A 210 2.62 -9.85 4.12
CA ASP A 210 3.08 -10.94 3.27
C ASP A 210 4.59 -10.77 3.07
N GLU A 211 5.40 -11.52 3.83
CA GLU A 211 6.85 -11.47 3.74
C GLU A 211 7.35 -11.87 2.34
N GLN A 212 6.55 -12.66 1.60
CA GLN A 212 6.88 -13.05 0.23
C GLN A 212 6.62 -11.94 -0.79
N ALA A 213 5.69 -11.01 -0.52
CA ALA A 213 5.46 -9.85 -1.39
C ALA A 213 6.63 -8.84 -1.38
N GLY A 214 7.55 -8.95 -0.41
CA GLY A 214 8.76 -8.13 -0.30
C GLY A 214 9.79 -8.32 -1.42
N SER A 215 9.65 -9.33 -2.28
CA SER A 215 10.55 -9.53 -3.43
C SER A 215 10.04 -8.91 -4.74
N SER A 216 8.73 -8.70 -4.90
CA SER A 216 8.15 -8.27 -6.18
C SER A 216 8.12 -6.75 -6.38
N CYS A 217 8.12 -5.97 -5.30
CA CYS A 217 8.29 -4.50 -5.38
C CYS A 217 9.76 -4.06 -5.22
N ARG A 218 10.72 -4.87 -5.69
CA ARG A 218 12.12 -4.41 -5.89
C ARG A 218 12.23 -3.53 -7.15
N PHE A 219 11.46 -2.46 -7.20
CA PHE A 219 11.67 -1.27 -8.02
C PHE A 219 11.36 -0.07 -7.09
N PRO A 220 12.31 0.83 -6.80
CA PRO A 220 13.44 1.23 -7.61
C PRO A 220 14.80 0.91 -7.00
N PHE A 221 15.01 -0.07 -6.12
CA PHE A 221 16.39 -0.37 -5.67
C PHE A 221 17.24 -1.00 -6.78
N LYS A 222 16.66 -1.81 -7.68
CA LYS A 222 17.34 -2.26 -8.90
C LYS A 222 17.46 -1.17 -9.95
N LEU A 223 16.51 -0.24 -10.01
CA LEU A 223 16.62 0.96 -10.85
C LEU A 223 17.72 1.90 -10.28
N LEU A 224 17.85 2.02 -8.96
CA LEU A 224 18.88 2.81 -8.30
C LEU A 224 20.27 2.20 -8.46
N ALA A 225 20.38 0.88 -8.26
CA ALA A 225 21.61 0.12 -8.52
C ALA A 225 21.95 0.07 -10.03
N ALA A 226 20.96 0.17 -10.92
CA ALA A 226 21.20 0.41 -12.35
C ALA A 226 21.57 1.88 -12.62
N THR A 227 21.09 2.84 -11.83
CA THR A 227 21.47 4.26 -11.96
C THR A 227 22.83 4.59 -11.39
N THR A 228 23.38 3.80 -10.48
CA THR A 228 24.81 3.92 -10.12
C THR A 228 25.73 3.56 -11.29
N ALA A 229 25.21 2.89 -12.33
CA ALA A 229 25.88 2.67 -13.60
C ALA A 229 25.44 3.65 -14.71
N LEU A 230 24.39 4.47 -14.47
CA LEU A 230 23.98 5.50 -15.42
C LEU A 230 24.81 6.78 -15.18
N PRO A 231 25.21 7.49 -16.26
CA PRO A 231 25.83 8.79 -16.12
C PRO A 231 24.95 9.72 -15.27
N VAL A 232 25.56 10.53 -14.40
CA VAL A 232 24.89 11.51 -13.54
C VAL A 232 23.87 12.37 -14.33
N HIS A 233 24.16 12.64 -15.61
CA HIS A 233 23.28 13.36 -16.52
C HIS A 233 21.94 12.66 -16.82
N THR A 234 21.90 11.31 -16.88
CA THR A 234 20.66 10.56 -17.13
C THR A 234 19.76 10.54 -15.90
N CYS A 235 20.35 10.41 -14.71
CA CYS A 235 19.61 10.56 -13.45
C CYS A 235 19.01 11.96 -13.33
N ARG A 236 19.80 12.98 -13.66
CA ARG A 236 19.35 14.37 -13.72
C ARG A 236 18.15 14.53 -14.67
N PHE A 237 18.20 13.95 -15.86
CA PHE A 237 17.09 14.02 -16.84
C PHE A 237 15.80 13.36 -16.34
N LEU A 238 15.88 12.14 -15.80
CA LEU A 238 14.70 11.45 -15.26
C LEU A 238 14.07 12.21 -14.09
N PHE A 239 14.92 12.83 -13.26
CA PHE A 239 14.47 13.66 -12.14
C PHE A 239 13.79 14.94 -12.63
N TYR A 240 14.36 15.65 -13.61
CA TYR A 240 13.72 16.82 -14.24
C TYR A 240 12.38 16.47 -14.91
N SER A 241 12.31 15.32 -15.59
CA SER A 241 11.07 14.86 -16.23
C SER A 241 9.98 14.56 -15.20
N ALA A 242 10.31 13.92 -14.09
CA ALA A 242 9.38 13.71 -12.98
C ALA A 242 8.90 15.04 -12.38
N ILE A 243 9.80 16.02 -12.23
CA ILE A 243 9.47 17.35 -11.72
C ILE A 243 8.53 18.12 -12.66
N GLU A 244 8.74 18.08 -13.98
CA GLU A 244 7.84 18.75 -14.92
C GLU A 244 6.44 18.12 -14.91
N VAL A 245 6.35 16.79 -14.81
CA VAL A 245 5.07 16.08 -14.63
C VAL A 245 4.40 16.52 -13.32
N LEU A 246 5.16 16.67 -12.24
CA LEU A 246 4.66 17.19 -10.98
C LEU A 246 4.20 18.64 -11.11
N ARG A 247 4.97 19.52 -11.75
CA ARG A 247 4.62 20.93 -11.96
C ARG A 247 3.30 21.09 -12.71
N GLU A 248 3.10 20.30 -13.77
CA GLU A 248 1.87 20.28 -14.55
C GLU A 248 0.69 19.75 -13.73
N ALA A 249 0.92 18.75 -12.88
CA ALA A 249 -0.06 18.25 -11.93
C ALA A 249 -0.47 19.29 -10.87
N PHE A 250 0.47 20.10 -10.37
CA PHE A 250 0.21 21.18 -9.42
C PHE A 250 -0.62 22.31 -10.05
N ALA A 251 -0.38 22.64 -11.33
CA ALA A 251 -1.19 23.60 -12.06
C ALA A 251 -2.69 23.22 -12.11
N GLN A 252 -3.00 21.94 -11.94
CA GLN A 252 -4.38 21.42 -11.91
C GLN A 252 -5.04 21.46 -10.51
N THR A 253 -4.41 22.04 -9.47
CA THR A 253 -5.00 22.28 -8.13
C THR A 253 -5.59 21.05 -7.43
N LYS A 254 -5.05 19.87 -7.69
CA LYS A 254 -5.54 18.62 -7.12
C LYS A 254 -4.88 18.37 -5.76
N ILE A 255 -5.63 18.62 -4.67
CA ILE A 255 -5.17 18.49 -3.27
C ILE A 255 -4.53 17.11 -2.99
N TYR A 256 -5.06 16.04 -3.57
CA TYR A 256 -4.50 14.69 -3.42
C TYR A 256 -3.09 14.54 -3.99
N MET A 257 -2.69 15.38 -4.96
CA MET A 257 -1.33 15.37 -5.51
C MET A 257 -0.33 16.04 -4.58
N ILE A 258 -0.79 16.97 -3.75
CA ILE A 258 0.03 17.57 -2.68
C ILE A 258 0.35 16.50 -1.63
N GLU A 259 -0.66 15.76 -1.16
CA GLU A 259 -0.46 14.68 -0.20
C GLU A 259 0.45 13.57 -0.76
N PHE A 260 0.27 13.21 -2.04
CA PHE A 260 1.14 12.26 -2.73
C PHE A 260 2.58 12.78 -2.86
N LEU A 261 2.77 14.06 -3.21
CA LEU A 261 4.09 14.68 -3.28
C LEU A 261 4.75 14.70 -1.90
N THR A 262 4.05 15.12 -0.86
CA THR A 262 4.56 15.10 0.51
C THR A 262 5.00 13.70 0.90
N HIS A 263 4.21 12.67 0.57
CA HIS A 263 4.59 11.29 0.79
C HIS A 263 5.82 10.85 -0.01
N MET A 264 5.89 11.23 -1.29
CA MET A 264 7.02 10.90 -2.17
C MET A 264 8.32 11.56 -1.67
N LEU A 265 8.26 12.86 -1.36
CA LEU A 265 9.39 13.63 -0.85
C LEU A 265 9.84 13.10 0.51
N THR A 266 8.90 12.82 1.42
CA THR A 266 9.23 12.21 2.73
C THR A 266 9.89 10.84 2.52
N SER A 267 9.36 10.01 1.62
CA SER A 267 9.95 8.69 1.32
C SER A 267 11.32 8.80 0.67
N LEU A 268 11.56 9.82 -0.16
CA LEU A 268 12.88 10.10 -0.73
C LEU A 268 13.87 10.59 0.32
N VAL A 269 13.45 11.48 1.23
CA VAL A 269 14.28 11.96 2.34
C VAL A 269 14.60 10.82 3.30
N ASP A 270 13.63 9.99 3.66
CA ASP A 270 13.84 8.82 4.50
C ASP A 270 14.78 7.81 3.80
N LEU A 271 14.60 7.58 2.50
CA LEU A 271 15.51 6.75 1.71
C LEU A 271 16.95 7.31 1.72
N VAL A 272 17.11 8.62 1.53
CA VAL A 272 18.43 9.28 1.56
C VAL A 272 19.03 9.21 2.97
N ALA A 273 18.24 9.41 4.02
CA ALA A 273 18.69 9.29 5.40
C ALA A 273 19.12 7.85 5.75
N ASP A 274 18.34 6.85 5.33
CA ASP A 274 18.68 5.42 5.47
C ASP A 274 19.95 5.08 4.68
N CYS A 275 20.16 5.70 3.52
CA CYS A 275 21.40 5.57 2.78
C CYS A 275 22.57 6.21 3.54
N ILE A 276 22.40 7.35 4.21
CA ILE A 276 23.46 8.10 4.92
C ILE A 276 23.80 7.49 6.30
N GLU A 277 22.88 6.77 6.94
CA GLU A 277 23.02 6.30 8.34
C GLU A 277 23.01 4.75 8.51
N PRO A 278 23.77 3.94 7.75
CA PRO A 278 23.79 2.48 7.94
C PRO A 278 24.44 2.05 9.26
N SER A 279 25.11 2.97 9.97
CA SER A 279 25.95 2.69 11.14
C SER A 279 25.19 2.34 12.43
N ARG A 280 23.84 2.41 12.45
CA ARG A 280 23.05 2.12 13.67
C ARG A 280 22.39 0.75 13.71
N GLN A 281 22.27 0.04 12.59
CA GLN A 281 21.73 -1.33 12.59
C GLN A 281 22.81 -2.42 12.54
N LEU A 282 24.05 -2.10 12.17
CA LEU A 282 25.22 -2.96 12.39
C LEU A 282 26.00 -2.49 13.62
N GLY A 283 25.41 -2.67 14.80
CA GLY A 283 26.19 -2.64 16.04
C GLY A 283 27.19 -3.79 16.01
N CYS A 284 28.48 -3.45 16.12
CA CYS A 284 29.63 -4.35 16.32
C CYS A 284 30.28 -4.99 15.08
N ILE A 285 30.75 -4.19 14.10
CA ILE A 285 31.95 -4.58 13.34
C ILE A 285 32.82 -3.35 13.09
N GLU A 286 33.49 -2.87 14.14
CA GLU A 286 34.69 -2.05 13.94
C GLU A 286 35.90 -2.98 13.94
N ASN A 287 36.61 -3.02 12.80
CA ASN A 287 37.93 -3.64 12.57
C ASN A 287 38.02 -5.17 12.53
N GLY A 288 36.98 -5.89 12.07
CA GLY A 288 37.10 -7.29 11.68
C GLY A 288 37.74 -7.45 10.28
N PRO A 289 38.54 -8.50 10.02
CA PRO A 289 38.97 -8.86 8.67
C PRO A 289 37.76 -9.12 7.75
N PRO A 290 37.90 -8.98 6.43
CA PRO A 290 36.78 -9.12 5.49
C PRO A 290 36.01 -10.41 5.75
N ILE A 291 34.68 -10.29 5.93
CA ILE A 291 33.80 -11.44 6.07
C ILE A 291 33.83 -12.19 4.75
N THR A 292 34.40 -13.38 4.79
CA THR A 292 34.46 -14.30 3.66
C THR A 292 33.33 -15.29 3.83
N GLU A 293 32.25 -15.14 3.07
CA GLU A 293 31.15 -16.09 3.07
C GLU A 293 31.50 -17.19 2.06
N GLN A 294 31.58 -18.45 2.52
CA GLN A 294 31.84 -19.59 1.66
C GLN A 294 30.53 -20.26 1.31
N ILE A 295 30.15 -20.20 0.03
CA ILE A 295 28.95 -20.86 -0.48
C ILE A 295 29.39 -22.10 -1.24
N GLN A 296 28.89 -23.26 -0.82
CA GLN A 296 29.08 -24.49 -1.57
C GLN A 296 28.02 -24.58 -2.67
N VAL A 297 28.47 -24.52 -3.91
CA VAL A 297 27.61 -24.66 -5.08
C VAL A 297 27.87 -26.04 -5.68
N LYS A 298 26.82 -26.86 -5.74
CA LYS A 298 26.89 -28.18 -6.35
C LYS A 298 26.58 -28.06 -7.84
N ASN A 299 27.57 -28.38 -8.69
CA ASN A 299 27.43 -28.39 -10.14
C ASN A 299 27.70 -29.81 -10.66
N GLY A 300 26.63 -30.57 -10.91
CA GLY A 300 26.71 -32.01 -11.19
C GLY A 300 27.20 -32.80 -9.96
N ASP A 301 28.14 -33.71 -10.16
CA ASP A 301 28.74 -34.54 -9.10
C ASP A 301 29.85 -33.83 -8.30
N LYS A 302 30.13 -32.56 -8.61
CA LYS A 302 31.22 -31.80 -8.01
C LYS A 302 30.67 -30.67 -7.14
N ILE A 303 31.15 -30.59 -5.90
CA ILE A 303 30.86 -29.48 -4.98
C ILE A 303 32.03 -28.50 -5.06
N GLU A 304 31.77 -27.27 -5.51
CA GLU A 304 32.77 -26.21 -5.54
C GLU A 304 32.41 -25.16 -4.48
N THR A 305 33.39 -24.82 -3.64
CA THR A 305 33.22 -23.81 -2.60
C THR A 305 33.68 -22.48 -3.15
N ILE A 306 32.76 -21.53 -3.29
CA ILE A 306 33.04 -20.18 -3.78
C ILE A 306 33.09 -19.25 -2.58
N SER A 307 34.25 -18.62 -2.38
CA SER A 307 34.46 -17.60 -1.35
C SER A 307 34.02 -16.24 -1.90
N ILE A 308 32.95 -15.68 -1.37
CA ILE A 308 32.51 -14.32 -1.68
C ILE A 308 33.09 -13.39 -0.63
N ILE A 309 33.92 -12.45 -1.09
CA ILE A 309 34.52 -11.42 -0.25
C ILE A 309 33.65 -10.17 -0.32
N HIS A 310 32.94 -9.86 0.76
CA HIS A 310 32.15 -8.63 0.85
C HIS A 310 33.04 -7.45 1.25
N ASN A 311 33.57 -6.74 0.26
CA ASN A 311 34.18 -5.44 0.48
C ASN A 311 33.08 -4.37 0.44
N ALA A 312 32.63 -3.90 1.60
CA ALA A 312 31.88 -2.65 1.66
C ALA A 312 32.82 -1.53 1.18
N PRO A 313 32.48 -0.78 0.11
CA PRO A 313 33.37 0.25 -0.41
C PRO A 313 33.59 1.31 0.67
N LYS A 314 34.86 1.51 1.06
CA LYS A 314 35.27 2.48 2.10
C LYS A 314 34.82 3.92 1.82
N ASP A 315 34.44 4.22 0.57
CA ASP A 315 34.09 5.56 0.10
C ASP A 315 32.61 5.80 -0.14
N TRP A 316 31.69 4.90 0.23
CA TRP A 316 30.27 5.09 -0.08
C TRP A 316 29.71 6.39 0.54
N GLN A 317 30.16 6.80 1.73
CA GLN A 317 29.80 8.09 2.34
C GLN A 317 30.36 9.27 1.56
N ALA A 318 31.58 9.16 1.04
CA ALA A 318 32.19 10.19 0.20
C ALA A 318 31.48 10.29 -1.15
N THR A 319 31.10 9.16 -1.76
CA THR A 319 30.30 9.12 -2.99
C THR A 319 28.90 9.69 -2.78
N ALA A 320 28.23 9.39 -1.67
CA ALA A 320 26.91 9.96 -1.33
C ALA A 320 26.99 11.47 -1.10
N LYS A 321 27.99 11.95 -0.33
CA LYS A 321 28.24 13.39 -0.13
C LYS A 321 28.57 14.11 -1.44
N MET A 322 29.40 13.51 -2.28
CA MET A 322 29.72 14.03 -3.62
C MET A 322 28.48 14.07 -4.50
N LEU A 323 27.63 13.03 -4.49
CA LEU A 323 26.37 13.03 -5.25
C LEU A 323 25.43 14.13 -4.77
N ILE A 324 25.26 14.31 -3.45
CA ILE A 324 24.42 15.38 -2.86
C ILE A 324 24.93 16.76 -3.29
N HIS A 325 26.25 16.96 -3.28
CA HIS A 325 26.89 18.21 -3.68
C HIS A 325 26.80 18.46 -5.20
N GLU A 326 27.12 17.49 -6.04
CA GLU A 326 27.12 17.62 -7.51
C GLU A 326 25.72 17.67 -8.13
N THR A 327 24.74 16.99 -7.53
CA THR A 327 23.35 17.03 -8.01
C THR A 327 22.60 18.29 -7.58
N GLY A 328 23.17 19.09 -6.66
CA GLY A 328 22.51 20.27 -6.11
C GLY A 328 21.31 19.91 -5.24
N LEU A 329 21.32 18.72 -4.60
CA LEU A 329 20.20 18.20 -3.83
C LEU A 329 19.84 19.11 -2.66
N TYR A 330 20.83 19.76 -2.04
CA TYR A 330 20.63 20.67 -0.91
C TYR A 330 19.90 21.97 -1.32
N PRO A 331 20.36 22.73 -2.34
CA PRO A 331 19.57 23.84 -2.90
C PRO A 331 18.14 23.45 -3.30
N TRP A 332 17.94 22.22 -3.77
CA TRP A 332 16.61 21.74 -4.19
C TRP A 332 15.71 21.33 -3.02
N ALA A 333 16.26 20.67 -2.01
CA ALA A 333 15.55 20.38 -0.76
C ALA A 333 15.13 21.70 -0.09
N GLN A 334 16.03 22.69 -0.07
CA GLN A 334 15.72 24.05 0.38
C GLN A 334 14.55 24.64 -0.41
N TRP A 335 14.63 24.68 -1.74
CA TRP A 335 13.57 25.22 -2.58
C TRP A 335 12.22 24.52 -2.39
N SER A 336 12.23 23.19 -2.30
CA SER A 336 11.01 22.39 -2.10
C SER A 336 10.38 22.66 -0.73
N LEU A 337 11.20 22.79 0.32
CA LEU A 337 10.73 23.15 1.66
C LEU A 337 10.24 24.60 1.72
N ASP A 338 10.87 25.53 1.00
CA ASP A 338 10.41 26.91 0.89
C ASP A 338 9.03 26.99 0.20
N VAL A 339 8.79 26.18 -0.84
CA VAL A 339 7.48 26.07 -1.51
C VAL A 339 6.42 25.51 -0.54
N LEU A 340 6.73 24.44 0.19
CA LEU A 340 5.82 23.85 1.19
C LEU A 340 5.53 24.82 2.35
N GLN A 341 6.53 25.59 2.78
CA GLN A 341 6.38 26.61 3.81
C GLN A 341 5.53 27.79 3.32
N THR A 342 5.74 28.25 2.08
CA THR A 342 4.94 29.32 1.44
C THR A 342 3.48 28.88 1.25
N ALA A 343 3.25 27.60 0.98
CA ALA A 343 1.92 27.01 0.92
C ALA A 343 1.28 26.77 2.30
N GLY A 344 1.98 27.05 3.40
CA GLY A 344 1.49 26.86 4.77
C GLY A 344 1.35 25.39 5.21
N LEU A 345 2.02 24.46 4.50
CA LEU A 345 1.90 23.02 4.72
C LEU A 345 2.88 22.50 5.78
N ILE A 346 3.98 23.21 6.00
CA ILE A 346 4.96 22.89 7.03
C ILE A 346 5.37 24.16 7.78
N GLU A 347 5.66 24.01 9.07
CA GLU A 347 6.18 25.12 9.87
C GLU A 347 7.66 25.38 9.53
N PRO A 348 8.16 26.62 9.61
CA PRO A 348 9.56 26.96 9.34
C PRO A 348 10.56 26.12 10.16
N LYS A 349 10.17 25.72 11.38
CA LYS A 349 10.96 24.87 12.25
C LYS A 349 11.10 23.45 11.70
N GLN A 350 10.03 22.88 11.15
CA GLN A 350 10.04 21.54 10.53
C GLN A 350 10.88 21.53 9.25
N ALA A 351 10.79 22.58 8.44
CA ALA A 351 11.65 22.76 7.27
C ALA A 351 13.13 22.77 7.66
N SER A 352 13.48 23.55 8.71
CA SER A 352 14.85 23.64 9.22
C SER A 352 15.37 22.30 9.77
N GLU A 353 14.55 21.54 10.49
CA GLU A 353 14.90 20.20 11.00
C GLU A 353 15.12 19.20 9.86
N LEU A 354 14.34 19.26 8.78
CA LEU A 354 14.51 18.40 7.61
C LEU A 354 15.77 18.74 6.82
N LEU A 355 16.06 20.02 6.61
CA LEU A 355 17.30 20.48 5.98
C LEU A 355 18.54 20.07 6.77
N ALA A 356 18.48 20.17 8.10
CA ALA A 356 19.58 19.75 8.98
C ALA A 356 19.83 18.23 8.97
N ARG A 357 18.89 17.41 8.46
CA ARG A 357 19.10 15.96 8.26
C ARG A 357 19.72 15.64 6.90
N ILE A 358 19.68 16.57 5.95
CA ILE A 358 20.19 16.41 4.58
C ILE A 358 21.64 16.90 4.47
N GLY A 359 22.00 17.97 5.21
CA GLY A 359 23.38 18.46 5.35
C GLY A 359 24.16 17.71 6.41
#